data_AF-D6BK79-F1
#
_entry.id   AF-D6BK79-F1
#
_cell.length_a   1.000
_cell.length_b   1.000
_cell.length_c   1.000
_cell.angle_alpha   90.00
_cell.angle_beta   90.00
_cell.angle_gamma   90.00
#
_symmetry.space_group_name_H-M   'P 1'
#
loop_
_entity.id
_entity.type
_entity.pdbx_description
1 polymer ?
#
loop_
_entity_poly.entity_id
_entity_poly.type
_entity_poly.pdbx_seq_one_letter_code
_entity_poly.pdbx_strand_id
1 'polypeptide(L)'
;MDRQQIDTLVKEMNVDTATRPVDQRVQQIVVRLVADLFQAIEDLDIQPSEVWKGLEYITDAGKANELGLLAAGLGLEHYLDLRADEADAKAGVTGGTPRTIEGPLYVAGAPESVGFARMDDGSESDHLDTLIIEGTVTDTNGNIIENAKVEVWHANGLGNYSFFDKSQSDFNLRRTIFSDTNGKYVAQTTMPVGYGCPPDGTTQALLNKLGRHGNRPSHVHYFISAPGYRKLTTQFNIEGDQYLW
;
A
#
# COMPACT_ATOMS: atom_id res chain seq x y z
N MET A 1 13.88 16.39 30.22
CA MET A 1 14.99 15.43 30.44
C MET A 1 15.93 15.49 29.26
N ASP A 2 17.23 15.32 29.47
CA ASP A 2 18.15 15.16 28.33
C ASP A 2 18.10 13.73 27.76
N ARG A 3 18.71 13.53 26.58
CA ARG A 3 18.69 12.22 25.90
C ARG A 3 19.35 11.12 26.72
N GLN A 4 20.39 11.42 27.49
CA GLN A 4 21.10 10.43 28.30
C GLN A 4 20.23 9.92 29.45
N GLN A 5 19.48 10.83 30.08
CA GLN A 5 18.49 10.50 31.11
C GLN A 5 17.36 9.64 30.52
N ILE A 6 16.85 10.00 29.34
CA ILE A 6 15.82 9.23 28.61
C ILE A 6 16.30 7.81 28.32
N ASP A 7 17.49 7.66 27.71
CA ASP A 7 18.02 6.35 27.33
C ASP A 7 18.22 5.45 28.57
N THR A 8 18.66 6.04 29.69
CA THR A 8 18.79 5.33 30.98
C THR A 8 17.44 4.81 31.48
N LEU A 9 16.41 5.66 31.50
CA LEU A 9 15.06 5.28 31.92
C LEU A 9 14.46 4.19 31.01
N VAL A 10 14.62 4.31 29.69
CA VAL A 10 14.10 3.30 28.74
C VAL A 10 14.77 1.95 28.95
N LYS A 11 16.08 1.92 29.20
CA LYS A 11 16.82 0.70 29.54
C LYS A 11 16.33 0.08 30.84
N GLU A 12 16.22 0.88 31.91
CA GLU A 12 15.74 0.41 33.21
C GLU A 12 14.34 -0.22 33.11
N MET A 13 13.42 0.40 32.36
CA MET A 13 12.04 -0.08 32.23
C MET A 13 11.87 -1.29 31.30
N ASN A 14 12.62 -1.36 30.19
CA ASN A 14 12.32 -2.32 29.10
C ASN A 14 13.44 -3.32 28.78
N VAL A 15 14.64 -3.14 29.35
CA VAL A 15 15.78 -4.04 29.16
C VAL A 15 16.10 -4.76 30.46
N ASP A 16 16.30 -4.00 31.54
CA ASP A 16 16.73 -4.56 32.83
C ASP A 16 15.63 -5.40 33.51
N THR A 17 14.37 -5.21 33.10
CA THR A 17 13.21 -5.99 33.56
C THR A 17 13.07 -7.35 32.87
N ALA A 18 13.87 -7.65 31.84
CA ALA A 18 13.74 -8.88 31.07
C ALA A 18 14.15 -10.13 31.88
N THR A 19 13.21 -11.08 32.06
CA THR A 19 13.42 -12.33 32.82
C THR A 19 13.24 -13.61 31.97
N ARG A 20 12.89 -13.45 30.69
CA ARG A 20 12.61 -14.55 29.74
C ARG A 20 13.46 -14.38 28.48
N PRO A 21 13.56 -15.40 27.60
CA PRO A 21 14.23 -15.23 26.31
C PRO A 21 13.70 -14.01 25.55
N VAL A 22 14.62 -13.17 25.09
CA VAL A 22 14.33 -11.90 24.42
C VAL A 22 14.53 -12.04 22.92
N ASP A 23 13.53 -11.63 22.14
CA ASP A 23 13.73 -11.32 20.72
C ASP A 23 14.55 -10.03 20.61
N GLN A 24 15.82 -10.19 20.22
CA GLN A 24 16.79 -9.10 20.16
C GLN A 24 16.38 -8.03 19.15
N ARG A 25 15.73 -8.41 18.04
CA ARG A 25 15.33 -7.45 17.01
C ARG A 25 14.15 -6.61 17.49
N VAL A 26 13.17 -7.23 18.12
CA VAL A 26 12.03 -6.51 18.71
C VAL A 26 12.51 -5.58 19.83
N GLN A 27 13.35 -6.06 20.75
CA GLN A 27 13.86 -5.21 21.84
C GLN A 27 14.63 -4.00 21.31
N GLN A 28 15.49 -4.19 20.30
CA GLN A 28 16.23 -3.09 19.67
C GLN A 28 15.31 -2.02 19.07
N ILE A 29 14.27 -2.43 18.33
CA ILE A 29 13.30 -1.51 17.72
C ILE A 29 12.51 -0.76 18.80
N VAL A 30 12.02 -1.48 19.82
CA VAL A 30 11.22 -0.87 20.91
C VAL A 30 12.04 0.15 21.69
N VAL A 31 13.25 -0.21 22.12
CA VAL A 31 14.13 0.72 22.85
C VAL A 31 14.37 2.00 22.05
N ARG A 32 14.65 1.86 20.75
CA ARG A 32 14.85 3.02 19.86
C ARG A 32 13.61 3.90 19.75
N LEU A 33 12.44 3.31 19.47
CA LEU A 33 11.21 4.07 19.25
C LEU A 33 10.69 4.73 20.53
N VAL A 34 10.80 4.07 21.68
CA VAL A 34 10.36 4.65 22.96
C VAL A 34 11.27 5.82 23.36
N ALA A 35 12.59 5.67 23.21
CA ALA A 35 13.52 6.76 23.50
C ALA A 35 13.29 7.98 22.58
N ASP A 36 13.06 7.75 21.29
CA ASP A 36 12.74 8.83 20.34
C ASP A 36 11.37 9.48 20.64
N LEU A 37 10.36 8.71 21.06
CA LEU A 37 9.07 9.25 21.49
C LEU A 37 9.22 10.11 22.76
N PHE A 38 9.99 9.67 23.75
CA PHE A 38 10.24 10.46 24.96
C PHE A 38 10.98 11.75 24.63
N GLN A 39 11.97 11.69 23.74
CA GLN A 39 12.67 12.89 23.27
C GLN A 39 11.72 13.83 22.54
N ALA A 40 10.83 13.32 21.68
CA ALA A 40 9.83 14.14 20.99
C ALA A 40 8.84 14.81 21.96
N ILE A 41 8.46 14.13 23.04
CA ILE A 41 7.63 14.71 24.12
C ILE A 41 8.33 15.88 24.79
N GLU A 42 9.63 15.75 25.09
CA GLU A 42 10.43 16.81 25.72
C GLU A 42 10.69 17.98 24.77
N ASP A 43 11.06 17.69 23.51
CA ASP A 43 11.40 18.71 22.52
C ASP A 43 10.19 19.58 22.14
N LEU A 44 8.98 19.02 22.19
CA LEU A 44 7.73 19.68 21.80
C LEU A 44 6.83 20.02 22.99
N ASP A 45 7.26 19.75 24.23
CA ASP A 45 6.47 19.91 25.47
C ASP A 45 5.07 19.28 25.36
N ILE A 46 4.99 18.05 24.85
CA ILE A 46 3.72 17.34 24.63
C ILE A 46 3.07 17.03 25.97
N GLN A 47 1.86 17.53 26.17
CA GLN A 47 1.15 17.38 27.44
C GLN A 47 0.54 15.98 27.58
N PRO A 48 0.30 15.50 28.82
CA PRO A 48 -0.30 14.18 29.03
C PRO A 48 -1.63 13.98 28.29
N SER A 49 -2.47 15.01 28.23
CA SER A 49 -3.76 14.95 27.52
C SER A 49 -3.61 14.82 26.00
N GLU A 50 -2.51 15.30 25.42
CA GLU A 50 -2.19 15.14 24.01
C GLU A 50 -1.69 13.72 23.71
N VAL A 51 -0.86 13.15 24.59
CA VAL A 51 -0.44 11.75 24.51
C VAL A 51 -1.66 10.82 24.53
N TRP A 52 -2.60 11.03 25.48
CA TRP A 52 -3.81 10.21 25.56
C TRP A 52 -4.67 10.30 24.30
N LYS A 53 -4.86 11.50 23.75
CA LYS A 53 -5.58 11.68 22.48
C LYS A 53 -4.89 11.00 21.30
N GLY A 54 -3.56 11.00 21.26
CA GLY A 54 -2.80 10.27 20.23
C GLY A 54 -3.02 8.76 20.31
N LEU A 55 -3.06 8.20 21.52
CA LEU A 55 -3.34 6.78 21.74
C LEU A 55 -4.81 6.40 21.43
N GLU A 56 -5.76 7.27 21.79
CA GLU A 56 -7.18 7.15 21.42
C GLU A 56 -7.32 7.13 19.89
N TYR A 57 -6.66 8.06 19.20
CA TYR A 57 -6.64 8.11 17.73
C TYR A 57 -6.12 6.81 17.11
N ILE A 58 -4.97 6.29 17.58
CA ILE A 58 -4.41 5.03 17.06
C ILE A 58 -5.37 3.86 17.33
N THR A 59 -6.04 3.86 18.48
CA THR A 59 -7.05 2.85 18.84
C THR A 59 -8.22 2.89 17.87
N ASP A 60 -8.75 4.07 17.58
CA ASP A 60 -9.90 4.23 16.68
C ASP A 60 -9.53 3.94 15.22
N ALA A 61 -8.34 4.33 14.78
CA ALA A 61 -7.81 3.94 13.46
C ALA A 61 -7.64 2.41 13.33
N GLY A 62 -7.23 1.74 14.42
CA GLY A 62 -7.17 0.29 14.47
C GLY A 62 -8.56 -0.38 14.35
N LYS A 63 -9.56 0.13 15.07
CA LYS A 63 -10.95 -0.36 15.00
C LYS A 63 -11.59 -0.15 13.62
N ALA A 64 -11.23 0.92 12.94
CA ALA A 64 -11.67 1.22 11.58
C ALA A 64 -10.88 0.48 10.49
N ASN A 65 -9.85 -0.31 10.87
CA ASN A 65 -8.92 -0.94 9.93
C ASN A 65 -8.18 0.04 9.00
N GLU A 66 -7.92 1.26 9.47
CA GLU A 66 -7.39 2.36 8.66
C GLU A 66 -5.88 2.62 8.84
N LEU A 67 -5.17 1.91 9.73
CA LEU A 67 -3.73 2.14 9.92
C LEU A 67 -2.90 1.94 8.63
N GLY A 68 -3.31 1.04 7.74
CA GLY A 68 -2.69 0.90 6.42
C GLY A 68 -2.94 2.11 5.51
N LEU A 69 -4.16 2.65 5.53
CA LEU A 69 -4.51 3.87 4.79
C LEU A 69 -3.76 5.10 5.34
N LEU A 70 -3.59 5.16 6.66
CA LEU A 70 -2.78 6.18 7.34
C LEU A 70 -1.30 6.09 6.94
N ALA A 71 -0.73 4.89 6.86
CA ALA A 71 0.66 4.69 6.42
C ALA A 71 0.88 5.21 5.00
N ALA A 72 -0.07 4.99 4.08
CA ALA A 72 -0.05 5.58 2.76
C ALA A 72 -0.18 7.12 2.82
N GLY A 73 -1.17 7.62 3.56
CA GLY A 73 -1.48 9.05 3.66
C GLY A 73 -0.37 9.90 4.28
N LEU A 74 0.39 9.36 5.22
CA LEU A 74 1.56 10.02 5.83
C LEU A 74 2.85 9.84 5.00
N GLY A 75 2.80 9.09 3.89
CA GLY A 75 3.95 8.84 3.02
C GLY A 75 4.92 7.78 3.55
N LEU A 76 4.58 7.08 4.64
CA LEU A 76 5.40 5.99 5.17
C LEU A 76 5.54 4.86 4.15
N GLU A 77 4.45 4.46 3.51
CA GLU A 77 4.46 3.40 2.50
C GLU A 77 5.38 3.74 1.32
N HIS A 78 5.28 4.98 0.81
CA HIS A 78 6.18 5.47 -0.24
C HIS A 78 7.64 5.55 0.22
N TYR A 79 7.90 5.95 1.47
CA TYR A 79 9.25 5.98 2.01
C TYR A 79 9.92 4.60 2.05
N LEU A 80 9.15 3.52 2.19
CA LEU A 80 9.68 2.16 2.09
C LEU A 80 10.15 1.85 0.66
N ASP A 81 9.42 2.28 -0.36
CA ASP A 81 9.83 2.15 -1.76
C ASP A 81 11.10 2.94 -2.06
N LEU A 82 11.21 4.18 -1.57
CA LEU A 82 12.44 4.99 -1.73
C LEU A 82 13.66 4.28 -1.14
N ARG A 83 13.50 3.62 0.02
CA ARG A 83 14.58 2.82 0.62
C ARG A 83 14.88 1.56 -0.18
N ALA A 84 13.88 0.95 -0.81
CA ALA A 84 14.06 -0.21 -1.67
C ALA A 84 14.78 0.16 -2.98
N ASP A 85 14.43 1.30 -3.59
CA ASP A 85 15.12 1.86 -4.76
C ASP A 85 16.60 2.10 -4.47
N GLU A 86 16.89 2.77 -3.35
CA GLU A 86 18.26 3.06 -2.93
C GLU A 86 19.07 1.78 -2.61
N ALA A 87 18.43 0.75 -2.05
CA ALA A 87 19.06 -0.54 -1.80
C ALA A 87 19.37 -1.29 -3.12
N ASP A 88 18.45 -1.25 -4.08
CA ASP A 88 18.66 -1.81 -5.42
C ASP A 88 19.80 -1.11 -6.16
N ALA A 89 19.84 0.23 -6.11
CA ALA A 89 20.92 1.02 -6.70
C ALA A 89 22.28 0.64 -6.11
N LYS A 90 22.39 0.49 -4.78
CA LYS A 90 23.62 0.03 -4.09
C LYS A 90 24.01 -1.39 -4.45
N ALA A 91 23.05 -2.25 -4.76
CA ALA A 91 23.28 -3.62 -5.21
C ALA A 91 23.60 -3.70 -6.72
N GLY A 92 23.60 -2.58 -7.45
CA GLY A 92 23.82 -2.53 -8.89
C GLY A 92 22.65 -3.10 -9.70
N VAL A 93 21.46 -3.17 -9.12
CA VAL A 93 20.25 -3.62 -9.81
C VAL A 93 19.65 -2.44 -10.58
N THR A 94 19.57 -2.57 -11.90
CA THR A 94 19.07 -1.54 -12.82
C THR A 94 18.07 -2.11 -13.82
N GLY A 95 17.23 -1.25 -14.40
CA GLY A 95 16.19 -1.66 -15.34
C GLY A 95 14.95 -2.22 -14.64
N GLY A 96 14.00 -2.72 -15.45
CA GLY A 96 12.69 -3.15 -14.97
C GLY A 96 11.72 -1.99 -14.75
N THR A 97 10.43 -2.31 -14.73
CA THR A 97 9.37 -1.33 -14.45
C THR A 97 9.51 -0.81 -13.02
N PRO A 98 9.37 0.52 -12.79
CA PRO A 98 9.44 1.09 -11.45
C PRO A 98 8.41 0.47 -10.50
N ARG A 99 8.79 0.36 -9.23
CA ARG A 99 7.88 -0.01 -8.14
C ARG A 99 7.05 1.18 -7.69
N THR A 100 5.95 0.89 -7.02
CA THR A 100 5.23 1.84 -6.18
C THR A 100 4.43 1.08 -5.13
N ILE A 101 3.75 1.83 -4.27
CA ILE A 101 3.03 1.34 -3.11
C ILE A 101 1.97 0.29 -3.48
N GLU A 102 1.75 -0.67 -2.59
CA GLU A 102 0.72 -1.71 -2.75
C GLU A 102 -0.68 -1.14 -2.47
N GLY A 103 -0.77 -0.27 -1.48
CA GLY A 103 -2.03 0.13 -0.86
C GLY A 103 -2.61 -0.99 0.03
N PRO A 104 -3.61 -0.67 0.88
CA PRO A 104 -4.10 -1.61 1.88
C PRO A 104 -5.19 -2.57 1.36
N LEU A 105 -5.41 -2.64 0.04
CA LEU A 105 -6.65 -3.18 -0.55
C LEU A 105 -6.46 -4.43 -1.42
N TYR A 106 -5.30 -5.08 -1.38
CA TYR A 106 -5.11 -6.37 -2.04
C TYR A 106 -5.91 -7.48 -1.33
N VAL A 107 -6.47 -8.42 -2.11
CA VAL A 107 -7.20 -9.59 -1.61
C VAL A 107 -6.74 -10.81 -2.40
N ALA A 108 -6.15 -11.78 -1.71
CA ALA A 108 -5.70 -13.03 -2.32
C ALA A 108 -6.88 -13.94 -2.73
N GLY A 109 -6.64 -14.81 -3.72
CA GLY A 109 -7.62 -15.80 -4.19
C GLY A 109 -8.53 -15.34 -5.34
N ALA A 110 -8.16 -14.25 -6.02
CA ALA A 110 -8.89 -13.78 -7.20
C ALA A 110 -8.88 -14.84 -8.32
N PRO A 111 -9.95 -14.93 -9.14
CA PRO A 111 -10.05 -15.89 -10.23
C PRO A 111 -8.85 -15.82 -11.19
N GLU A 112 -8.33 -16.99 -11.55
CA GLU A 112 -7.17 -17.13 -12.42
C GLU A 112 -7.57 -17.57 -13.84
N SER A 113 -6.93 -17.00 -14.86
CA SER A 113 -7.06 -17.41 -16.26
C SER A 113 -5.75 -17.21 -17.03
N VAL A 114 -5.68 -17.71 -18.27
CA VAL A 114 -4.49 -17.60 -19.14
C VAL A 114 -4.78 -16.62 -20.27
N GLY A 115 -3.90 -15.65 -20.48
CA GLY A 115 -3.91 -14.68 -21.58
C GLY A 115 -4.98 -13.60 -21.48
N PHE A 116 -6.20 -13.94 -21.07
CA PHE A 116 -7.33 -13.02 -21.05
C PHE A 116 -8.19 -13.16 -19.79
N ALA A 117 -8.68 -12.04 -19.25
CA ALA A 117 -9.77 -12.02 -18.28
C ALA A 117 -10.73 -10.84 -18.52
N ARG A 118 -12.03 -11.07 -18.33
CA ARG A 118 -12.97 -10.00 -18.01
C ARG A 118 -13.01 -9.80 -16.50
N MET A 119 -12.75 -8.59 -16.03
CA MET A 119 -12.59 -8.26 -14.61
C MET A 119 -13.91 -7.84 -13.94
N ASP A 120 -14.78 -7.16 -14.68
CA ASP A 120 -16.08 -6.68 -14.21
C ASP A 120 -17.17 -7.75 -14.33
N ASP A 121 -18.20 -7.64 -13.50
CA ASP A 121 -19.43 -8.45 -13.58
C ASP A 121 -20.52 -7.83 -14.48
N GLY A 122 -20.25 -6.66 -15.06
CA GLY A 122 -21.13 -5.94 -15.96
C GLY A 122 -22.19 -5.04 -15.30
N SER A 123 -22.25 -4.99 -13.96
CA SER A 123 -23.25 -4.19 -13.22
C SER A 123 -23.20 -2.68 -13.50
N GLU A 124 -22.05 -2.16 -13.94
CA GLU A 124 -21.84 -0.73 -14.25
C GLU A 124 -21.68 -0.45 -15.76
N SER A 125 -21.96 -1.43 -16.63
CA SER A 125 -21.67 -1.34 -18.08
C SER A 125 -22.38 -0.17 -18.79
N ASP A 126 -23.54 0.25 -18.30
CA ASP A 126 -24.32 1.36 -18.88
C ASP A 126 -23.87 2.75 -18.39
N HIS A 127 -22.92 2.81 -17.45
CA HIS A 127 -22.53 4.03 -16.75
C HIS A 127 -21.03 4.33 -16.81
N LEU A 128 -20.22 3.38 -17.24
CA LEU A 128 -18.77 3.51 -17.33
C LEU A 128 -18.25 3.09 -18.69
N ASP A 129 -17.22 3.80 -19.14
CA ASP A 129 -16.48 3.42 -20.34
C ASP A 129 -15.79 2.06 -20.12
N THR A 130 -15.89 1.20 -21.12
CA THR A 130 -15.12 -0.05 -21.17
C THR A 130 -13.64 0.28 -21.37
N LEU A 131 -12.78 -0.36 -20.59
CA LEU A 131 -11.33 -0.27 -20.65
C LEU A 131 -10.76 -1.64 -21.05
N ILE A 132 -9.90 -1.65 -22.08
CA ILE A 132 -9.05 -2.79 -22.39
C ILE A 132 -7.62 -2.44 -21.97
N ILE A 133 -7.04 -3.26 -21.09
CA ILE A 133 -5.65 -3.15 -20.66
C ILE A 133 -4.90 -4.35 -21.22
N GLU A 134 -3.89 -4.12 -22.05
CA GLU A 134 -3.04 -5.18 -22.57
C GLU A 134 -1.56 -4.85 -22.41
N GLY A 135 -0.74 -5.88 -22.30
CA GLY A 135 0.70 -5.73 -22.15
C GLY A 135 1.46 -7.01 -22.45
N THR A 136 2.78 -6.91 -22.49
CA THR A 136 3.70 -8.05 -22.65
C THR A 136 4.71 -8.04 -21.50
N VAL A 137 4.84 -9.17 -20.80
CA VAL A 137 5.82 -9.34 -19.73
C VAL A 137 7.13 -9.82 -20.35
N THR A 138 8.22 -9.10 -20.11
CA THR A 138 9.55 -9.39 -20.66
C THR A 138 10.63 -9.29 -19.59
N ASP A 139 11.79 -9.92 -19.84
CA ASP A 139 13.02 -9.60 -19.12
C ASP A 139 13.60 -8.25 -19.56
N THR A 140 14.70 -7.81 -18.94
CA THR A 140 15.35 -6.54 -19.27
C THR A 140 16.00 -6.49 -20.67
N ASN A 141 16.11 -7.63 -21.35
CA ASN A 141 16.59 -7.73 -22.73
C ASN A 141 15.45 -7.80 -23.75
N GLY A 142 14.19 -7.80 -23.31
CA GLY A 142 13.01 -7.89 -24.16
C GLY A 142 12.59 -9.33 -24.50
N ASN A 143 13.17 -10.36 -23.87
CA ASN A 143 12.71 -11.73 -24.05
C ASN A 143 11.37 -11.92 -23.35
N ILE A 144 10.39 -12.48 -24.05
CA ILE A 144 9.05 -12.73 -23.50
C ILE A 144 9.09 -13.73 -22.35
N ILE A 145 8.20 -13.53 -21.38
CA ILE A 145 8.03 -14.43 -20.24
C ILE A 145 6.62 -15.02 -20.33
N GLU A 146 6.51 -16.26 -20.83
CA GLU A 146 5.29 -17.07 -20.73
C GLU A 146 5.02 -17.44 -19.28
N ASN A 147 3.74 -17.54 -18.90
CA ASN A 147 3.28 -18.00 -17.59
C ASN A 147 3.76 -17.12 -16.40
N ALA A 148 4.04 -15.84 -16.66
CA ALA A 148 4.16 -14.84 -15.60
C ALA A 148 2.78 -14.58 -14.98
N LYS A 149 2.70 -14.57 -13.66
CA LYS A 149 1.47 -14.30 -12.91
C LYS A 149 1.28 -12.78 -12.79
N VAL A 150 0.27 -12.24 -13.48
CA VAL A 150 -0.13 -10.82 -13.47
C VAL A 150 -1.41 -10.67 -12.66
N GLU A 151 -1.31 -10.18 -11.43
CA GLU A 151 -2.47 -9.94 -10.56
C GLU A 151 -2.87 -8.47 -10.63
N VAL A 152 -4.14 -8.20 -10.93
CA VAL A 152 -4.67 -6.85 -11.17
C VAL A 152 -5.89 -6.57 -10.31
N TRP A 153 -5.95 -5.37 -9.73
CA TRP A 153 -7.13 -4.87 -9.02
C TRP A 153 -7.28 -3.35 -9.15
N HIS A 154 -8.51 -2.86 -9.22
CA HIS A 154 -8.81 -1.43 -9.23
C HIS A 154 -10.21 -1.13 -8.68
N ALA A 155 -10.50 0.15 -8.47
CA ALA A 155 -11.80 0.63 -8.00
C ALA A 155 -12.87 0.61 -9.10
N ASN A 156 -14.13 0.55 -8.68
CA ASN A 156 -15.30 0.72 -9.54
C ASN A 156 -15.58 2.20 -9.88
N GLY A 157 -16.71 2.49 -10.55
CA GLY A 157 -17.10 3.86 -10.94
C GLY A 157 -17.33 4.83 -9.78
N LEU A 158 -17.43 4.32 -8.55
CA LEU A 158 -17.62 5.10 -7.33
C LEU A 158 -16.35 5.19 -6.47
N GLY A 159 -15.23 4.65 -6.95
CA GLY A 159 -13.97 4.64 -6.19
C GLY A 159 -13.89 3.53 -5.12
N ASN A 160 -14.80 2.55 -5.14
CA ASN A 160 -14.88 1.48 -4.15
C ASN A 160 -14.25 0.18 -4.66
N TYR A 161 -13.70 -0.60 -3.73
CA TYR A 161 -13.11 -1.91 -4.02
C TYR A 161 -13.98 -3.04 -3.49
N SER A 162 -14.19 -4.08 -4.31
CA SER A 162 -14.81 -5.33 -3.88
C SER A 162 -14.09 -5.93 -2.66
N PHE A 163 -14.80 -6.76 -1.90
CA PHE A 163 -14.45 -7.25 -0.56
C PHE A 163 -14.57 -6.20 0.56
N PHE A 164 -14.16 -4.95 0.32
CA PHE A 164 -14.32 -3.86 1.28
C PHE A 164 -15.72 -3.26 1.18
N ASP A 165 -16.16 -3.00 -0.05
CA ASP A 165 -17.55 -2.72 -0.40
C ASP A 165 -18.31 -4.03 -0.57
N LYS A 166 -19.19 -4.33 0.39
CA LYS A 166 -19.98 -5.57 0.43
C LYS A 166 -21.17 -5.57 -0.53
N SER A 167 -21.43 -4.46 -1.23
CA SER A 167 -22.46 -4.42 -2.28
C SER A 167 -21.99 -5.01 -3.61
N GLN A 168 -20.68 -5.09 -3.83
CA GLN A 168 -20.08 -5.68 -5.03
C GLN A 168 -20.00 -7.20 -4.93
N SER A 169 -20.03 -7.88 -6.07
CA SER A 169 -19.75 -9.33 -6.12
C SER A 169 -18.33 -9.64 -5.66
N ASP A 170 -18.14 -10.84 -5.07
CA ASP A 170 -16.82 -11.27 -4.60
C ASP A 170 -15.82 -11.25 -5.76
N PHE A 171 -14.67 -10.63 -5.51
CA PHE A 171 -13.61 -10.42 -6.50
C PHE A 171 -14.03 -9.62 -7.75
N ASN A 172 -15.11 -8.84 -7.74
CA ASN A 172 -15.36 -7.87 -8.80
C ASN A 172 -14.12 -6.97 -9.00
N LEU A 173 -13.72 -6.73 -10.25
CA LEU A 173 -12.55 -5.93 -10.61
C LEU A 173 -11.20 -6.44 -10.03
N ARG A 174 -11.09 -7.75 -9.74
CA ARG A 174 -9.86 -8.41 -9.26
C ARG A 174 -9.60 -9.70 -10.04
N ARG A 175 -8.44 -9.83 -10.71
CA ARG A 175 -8.10 -11.03 -11.48
C ARG A 175 -6.63 -11.39 -11.38
N THR A 176 -6.34 -12.67 -11.58
CA THR A 176 -4.99 -13.16 -11.89
C THR A 176 -4.97 -13.62 -13.34
N ILE A 177 -4.04 -13.10 -14.14
CA ILE A 177 -3.88 -13.46 -15.55
C ILE A 177 -2.47 -14.01 -15.73
N PHE A 178 -2.34 -15.27 -16.11
CA PHE A 178 -1.07 -15.82 -16.53
C PHE A 178 -0.78 -15.37 -17.95
N SER A 179 0.41 -14.83 -18.21
CA SER A 179 0.80 -14.44 -19.57
C SER A 179 0.80 -15.66 -20.50
N ASP A 180 0.34 -15.46 -21.74
CA ASP A 180 0.26 -16.52 -22.75
C ASP A 180 1.64 -16.90 -23.33
N THR A 181 1.64 -17.77 -24.34
CA THR A 181 2.86 -18.23 -25.04
C THR A 181 3.66 -17.10 -25.72
N ASN A 182 3.06 -15.93 -25.91
CA ASN A 182 3.70 -14.73 -26.45
C ASN A 182 4.08 -13.73 -25.33
N GLY A 183 3.95 -14.13 -24.06
CA GLY A 183 4.17 -13.27 -22.91
C GLY A 183 3.08 -12.22 -22.68
N LYS A 184 1.90 -12.35 -23.32
CA LYS A 184 0.86 -11.33 -23.30
C LYS A 184 -0.21 -11.58 -22.23
N TYR A 185 -0.77 -10.48 -21.71
CA TYR A 185 -2.01 -10.49 -20.93
C TYR A 185 -2.97 -9.43 -21.47
N VAL A 186 -4.26 -9.70 -21.37
CA VAL A 186 -5.35 -8.79 -21.73
C VAL A 186 -6.41 -8.82 -20.64
N ALA A 187 -6.75 -7.66 -20.10
CA ALA A 187 -7.85 -7.47 -19.17
C ALA A 187 -8.92 -6.58 -19.82
N GLN A 188 -10.13 -7.11 -19.98
CA GLN A 188 -11.31 -6.30 -20.25
C GLN A 188 -11.95 -5.90 -18.91
N THR A 189 -12.18 -4.60 -18.72
CA THR A 189 -12.71 -4.05 -17.48
C THR A 189 -13.42 -2.71 -17.73
N THR A 190 -13.69 -1.94 -16.68
CA THR A 190 -14.25 -0.58 -16.72
C THR A 190 -13.20 0.46 -16.32
N MET A 191 -13.34 1.70 -16.80
CA MET A 191 -12.47 2.80 -16.39
C MET A 191 -12.53 3.03 -14.87
N PRO A 192 -11.41 2.97 -14.13
CA PRO A 192 -11.40 3.28 -12.71
C PRO A 192 -11.52 4.79 -12.48
N VAL A 193 -12.15 5.17 -11.38
CA VAL A 193 -12.21 6.56 -10.91
C VAL A 193 -11.25 6.72 -9.73
N GLY A 194 -10.64 7.91 -9.60
CA GLY A 194 -9.90 8.28 -8.39
C GLY A 194 -10.80 8.27 -7.16
N TYR A 195 -10.24 8.03 -5.98
CA TYR A 195 -11.02 7.91 -4.74
C TYR A 195 -10.38 8.64 -3.58
N GLY A 196 -11.21 9.04 -2.62
CA GLY A 196 -10.79 9.66 -1.36
C GLY A 196 -10.76 8.66 -0.21
N CYS A 197 -10.10 9.04 0.88
CA CYS A 197 -10.32 8.38 2.18
C CYS A 197 -11.81 8.43 2.57
N PRO A 198 -12.32 7.47 3.37
CA PRO A 198 -13.65 7.58 3.94
C PRO A 198 -13.81 8.95 4.64
N PRO A 199 -14.82 9.76 4.30
CA PRO A 199 -14.88 11.16 4.72
C PRO A 199 -15.01 11.32 6.25
N ASP A 200 -15.71 10.39 6.89
CA ASP A 200 -15.87 10.30 8.34
C ASP A 200 -14.83 9.38 9.00
N GLY A 201 -13.85 8.91 8.23
CA GLY A 201 -12.79 8.00 8.67
C GLY A 201 -11.68 8.70 9.46
N THR A 202 -10.95 7.92 10.24
CA THR A 202 -9.84 8.40 11.08
C THR A 202 -8.70 9.01 10.26
N THR A 203 -8.45 8.50 9.06
CA THR A 203 -7.41 9.00 8.16
C THR A 203 -7.78 10.38 7.64
N GLN A 204 -9.02 10.57 7.17
CA GLN A 204 -9.49 11.87 6.71
C GLN A 204 -9.56 12.88 7.86
N ALA A 205 -9.94 12.45 9.07
CA ALA A 205 -9.95 13.30 10.25
C ALA A 205 -8.55 13.88 10.57
N LEU A 206 -7.48 13.07 10.47
CA LEU A 206 -6.12 13.56 10.64
C LEU A 206 -5.68 14.46 9.48
N LEU A 207 -5.95 14.06 8.22
CA LEU A 207 -5.59 14.86 7.06
C LEU A 207 -6.25 16.25 7.09
N ASN A 208 -7.48 16.35 7.58
CA ASN A 208 -8.16 17.63 7.80
C ASN A 208 -7.39 18.53 8.79
N LYS A 209 -6.84 17.97 9.87
CA LYS A 209 -5.99 18.72 10.82
C LYS A 209 -4.67 19.17 10.20
N LEU A 210 -4.18 18.43 9.20
CA LEU A 210 -2.99 18.78 8.42
C LEU A 210 -3.30 19.67 7.20
N GLY A 211 -4.57 20.04 6.96
CA GLY A 211 -4.97 20.82 5.80
C GLY A 211 -4.80 20.11 4.46
N ARG A 212 -4.85 18.77 4.45
CA ARG A 212 -4.61 17.93 3.26
C ARG A 212 -5.89 17.24 2.78
N HIS A 213 -6.02 17.04 1.48
CA HIS A 213 -7.03 16.17 0.90
C HIS A 213 -6.64 14.68 1.04
N GLY A 214 -7.62 13.79 0.96
CA GLY A 214 -7.43 12.33 1.01
C GLY A 214 -7.55 11.63 -0.35
N ASN A 215 -7.60 12.38 -1.45
CA ASN A 215 -7.78 11.85 -2.81
C ASN A 215 -6.53 11.20 -3.40
N ARG A 216 -6.74 10.15 -4.20
CA ARG A 216 -5.78 9.52 -5.11
C ARG A 216 -6.27 9.66 -6.55
N PRO A 217 -5.37 9.78 -7.54
CA PRO A 217 -5.76 9.71 -8.94
C PRO A 217 -6.30 8.33 -9.29
N SER A 218 -7.01 8.22 -10.40
CA SER A 218 -7.40 6.94 -11.00
C SER A 218 -6.16 6.08 -11.33
N HIS A 219 -6.20 4.81 -10.93
CA HIS A 219 -5.09 3.87 -11.08
C HIS A 219 -5.54 2.41 -11.13
N VAL A 220 -4.67 1.55 -11.64
CA VAL A 220 -4.79 0.09 -11.58
C VAL A 220 -3.55 -0.50 -10.94
N HIS A 221 -3.74 -1.34 -9.92
CA HIS A 221 -2.66 -1.99 -9.21
C HIS A 221 -2.20 -3.28 -9.88
N TYR A 222 -0.92 -3.60 -9.68
CA TYR A 222 -0.28 -4.79 -10.21
C TYR A 222 0.60 -5.49 -9.15
N PHE A 223 0.44 -6.81 -9.07
CA PHE A 223 1.57 -7.68 -8.79
C PHE A 223 1.98 -8.43 -10.04
N ILE A 224 3.28 -8.55 -10.28
CA ILE A 224 3.83 -9.39 -11.35
C ILE A 224 4.91 -10.29 -10.76
N SER A 225 4.80 -11.60 -11.00
CA SER A 225 5.80 -12.57 -10.55
C SER A 225 6.00 -13.70 -11.56
N ALA A 226 7.23 -14.22 -11.64
CA ALA A 226 7.56 -15.36 -12.48
C ALA A 226 8.75 -16.13 -11.87
N PRO A 227 8.88 -17.45 -12.08
CA PRO A 227 10.03 -18.21 -11.60
C PRO A 227 11.35 -17.63 -12.13
N GLY A 228 12.31 -17.40 -11.23
CA GLY A 228 13.61 -16.81 -11.58
C GLY A 228 13.62 -15.28 -11.67
N TYR A 229 12.49 -14.60 -11.46
CA TYR A 229 12.38 -13.14 -11.48
C TYR A 229 12.01 -12.59 -10.10
N ARG A 230 12.40 -11.33 -9.85
CA ARG A 230 11.96 -10.59 -8.67
C ARG A 230 10.47 -10.25 -8.82
N LYS A 231 9.68 -10.43 -7.76
CA LYS A 231 8.30 -9.94 -7.74
C LYS A 231 8.28 -8.42 -7.85
N LEU A 232 7.36 -7.89 -8.64
CA LEU A 232 7.10 -6.47 -8.80
C LEU A 232 5.75 -6.12 -8.17
N THR A 233 5.74 -5.05 -7.39
CA THR A 233 4.54 -4.31 -6.98
C THR A 233 4.57 -2.97 -7.70
N THR A 234 3.53 -2.65 -8.46
CA THR A 234 3.48 -1.40 -9.22
C THR A 234 2.03 -0.99 -9.50
N GLN A 235 1.86 0.16 -10.15
CA GLN A 235 0.58 0.63 -10.66
C GLN A 235 0.82 1.47 -11.91
N PHE A 236 -0.22 1.69 -12.72
CA PHE A 236 -0.24 2.83 -13.63
C PHE A 236 -1.32 3.82 -13.18
N ASN A 237 -1.05 5.11 -13.37
CA ASN A 237 -2.03 6.18 -13.25
C ASN A 237 -2.49 6.59 -14.66
N ILE A 238 -3.65 7.24 -14.75
CA ILE A 238 -4.22 7.66 -16.04
C ILE A 238 -3.97 9.16 -16.22
N GLU A 239 -3.39 9.52 -17.38
CA GLU A 239 -3.09 10.90 -17.75
C GLU A 239 -4.36 11.77 -17.77
N GLY A 240 -4.26 13.01 -17.32
CA GLY A 240 -5.39 13.95 -17.27
C GLY A 240 -6.21 13.91 -15.97
N ASP A 241 -5.90 13.03 -15.03
CA ASP A 241 -6.51 13.05 -13.70
C ASP A 241 -6.10 14.31 -12.92
N GLN A 242 -7.05 14.92 -12.21
CA GLN A 242 -6.82 16.12 -11.40
C GLN A 242 -5.74 15.92 -10.32
N TYR A 243 -5.63 14.70 -9.78
CA TYR A 243 -4.74 14.36 -8.68
C TYR A 243 -3.52 13.57 -9.13
N LEU A 244 -3.13 13.65 -10.41
CA LEU A 244 -2.04 12.85 -10.96
C LEU A 244 -0.70 13.07 -10.26
N TRP A 245 -0.42 14.30 -9.81
CA TRP A 245 0.87 14.73 -9.23
C TRP A 245 0.73 15.31 -7.83
#